data_AF-A0AAQ3PXX0-F1
#
_entry.id   AF-A0AAQ3PXX0-F1
#
_cell.length_a   1.000
_cell.length_b   1.000
_cell.length_c   1.000
_cell.angle_alpha   90.00
_cell.angle_beta   90.00
_cell.angle_gamma   90.00
#
_symmetry.space_group_name_H-M   'P 1'
#
loop_
_entity.id
_entity.type
_entity.pdbx_description
1 polymer ?
#
loop_
_entity_poly.entity_id
_entity_poly.type
_entity_poly.pdbx_seq_one_letter_code
_entity_poly.pdbx_strand_id
1 'polypeptide(L)'
;MDVKAALLSLAAMFMTAPAAWPPAGTLHHQNPREPLVSIHLLRPLSGSGGRPADGVTCASWQFGVETNNVRGWTTVPRSCEGYVGHYMLGDRYRQDSAVVAAEAAAYAEGRQLGSDGKDVWIFDIDETSLSNLPYYARHGFGVEPYNATSFNEWVDLGTAPALPESLKLYRKLHALSRHQGRLPHWEIRGEEKYHCC
;
A
#
# COMPACT_ATOMS: atom_id res chain seq x y z
N MET A 1 -13.37 -6.01 4.46
CA MET A 1 -12.53 -4.96 5.10
C MET A 1 -11.41 -4.63 4.15
N ASP A 2 -11.42 -3.43 3.57
CA ASP A 2 -10.31 -2.93 2.76
C ASP A 2 -9.42 -1.88 3.43
N VAL A 3 -9.37 -1.88 4.76
CA VAL A 3 -8.09 -1.54 5.44
C VAL A 3 -6.96 -2.50 5.01
N LYS A 4 -7.31 -3.66 4.42
CA LYS A 4 -6.39 -4.57 3.73
C LYS A 4 -5.69 -3.86 2.57
N ALA A 5 -6.40 -3.20 1.65
CA ALA A 5 -5.79 -2.47 0.54
C ALA A 5 -4.93 -1.27 0.99
N ALA A 6 -5.36 -0.50 2.01
CA ALA A 6 -4.53 0.59 2.55
C ALA A 6 -3.19 0.12 3.12
N LEU A 7 -3.15 -1.14 3.57
CA LEU A 7 -1.96 -1.79 4.12
C LEU A 7 -1.39 -2.90 3.22
N LEU A 8 -1.76 -2.99 1.94
CA LEU A 8 -1.22 -3.98 0.99
C LEU A 8 -0.81 -3.36 -0.35
N SER A 9 -1.12 -2.07 -0.58
CA SER A 9 -0.81 -1.35 -1.84
C SER A 9 0.70 -1.14 -2.10
N LEU A 10 1.58 -1.57 -1.20
CA LEU A 10 3.03 -1.52 -1.41
C LEU A 10 3.62 -2.76 -2.11
N ALA A 11 2.89 -3.87 -2.25
CA ALA A 11 3.49 -5.15 -2.65
C ALA A 11 3.33 -5.56 -4.14
N ALA A 12 2.61 -4.82 -4.98
CA ALA A 12 2.32 -5.26 -6.35
C ALA A 12 3.22 -4.62 -7.44
N MET A 13 4.43 -4.18 -7.10
CA MET A 13 5.36 -3.55 -8.07
C MET A 13 6.76 -4.17 -8.08
N PHE A 14 6.89 -5.48 -7.89
CA PHE A 14 8.15 -6.19 -8.17
C PHE A 14 7.91 -7.57 -8.75
N MET A 15 7.53 -7.63 -10.03
CA MET A 15 7.78 -8.82 -10.84
C MET A 15 8.28 -8.37 -12.21
N THR A 16 9.50 -8.79 -12.52
CA THR A 16 10.26 -8.67 -13.78
C THR A 16 11.24 -7.49 -13.92
N ALA A 17 12.43 -7.62 -13.31
CA ALA A 17 13.70 -7.43 -14.00
C ALA A 17 14.86 -8.03 -13.17
N PRO A 18 15.74 -8.87 -13.75
CA PRO A 18 16.96 -9.29 -13.09
C PRO A 18 17.99 -8.16 -13.20
N ALA A 19 18.13 -7.35 -12.16
CA ALA A 19 19.24 -6.40 -12.06
C ALA A 19 20.42 -7.10 -11.36
N ALA A 20 21.48 -7.39 -12.13
CA ALA A 20 22.73 -7.90 -11.61
C ALA A 20 23.37 -6.88 -10.65
N TRP A 21 23.74 -7.31 -9.46
CA TRP A 21 24.49 -6.49 -8.50
C TRP A 21 25.97 -6.39 -8.90
N PRO A 22 26.64 -5.24 -8.72
CA PRO A 22 28.08 -5.14 -8.90
C PRO A 22 28.84 -5.91 -7.80
N PRO A 23 30.08 -6.36 -8.04
CA PRO A 23 30.82 -7.18 -7.10
C PRO A 23 31.29 -6.37 -5.89
N ALA A 24 31.23 -7.00 -4.71
CA ALA A 24 31.64 -6.41 -3.45
C ALA A 24 33.15 -6.10 -3.44
N GLY A 25 33.50 -4.84 -3.17
CA GLY A 25 34.87 -4.43 -2.88
C GLY A 25 35.32 -4.89 -1.48
N THR A 26 36.58 -5.30 -1.38
CA THR A 26 37.25 -5.73 -0.16
C THR A 26 37.58 -4.54 0.74
N LEU A 27 37.03 -4.50 1.96
CA LEU A 27 37.46 -3.56 3.00
C LEU A 27 38.41 -4.23 3.99
N HIS A 28 39.57 -3.61 4.16
CA HIS A 28 40.66 -4.03 5.05
C HIS A 28 40.26 -3.98 6.53
N HIS A 29 40.80 -4.95 7.28
CA HIS A 29 40.63 -5.12 8.72
C HIS A 29 41.71 -4.39 9.52
N GLN A 30 41.34 -3.66 10.58
CA GLN A 30 42.15 -3.43 11.79
C GLN A 30 41.25 -2.99 12.98
N ASN A 31 41.64 -3.40 14.19
CA ASN A 31 40.90 -3.71 15.43
C ASN A 31 41.17 -2.63 16.55
N PRO A 32 40.77 -2.74 17.84
CA PRO A 32 39.56 -3.20 18.56
C PRO A 32 38.93 -2.10 19.46
N ARG A 33 37.74 -2.41 20.01
CA ARG A 33 36.99 -1.79 21.14
C ARG A 33 35.78 -0.95 20.73
N GLU A 34 34.83 -1.62 20.08
CA GLU A 34 33.44 -1.18 20.05
C GLU A 34 32.67 -1.91 21.17
N PRO A 35 31.79 -1.24 21.93
CA PRO A 35 30.90 -1.90 22.89
C PRO A 35 30.03 -2.90 22.12
N LEU A 36 29.72 -4.03 22.77
CA LEU A 36 28.86 -5.08 22.22
C LEU A 36 27.68 -4.47 21.47
N VAL A 37 27.73 -4.51 20.13
CA VAL A 37 26.60 -4.19 19.28
C VAL A 37 25.53 -5.17 19.70
N SER A 38 24.52 -4.68 20.42
CA SER A 38 23.28 -5.40 20.61
C SER A 38 22.80 -5.74 19.22
N ILE A 39 22.92 -7.02 18.86
CA ILE A 39 22.50 -7.52 17.56
C ILE A 39 20.99 -7.29 17.57
N HIS A 40 20.57 -6.19 16.95
CA HIS A 40 19.15 -5.89 16.77
C HIS A 40 18.60 -7.10 16.02
N LEU A 41 17.71 -7.84 16.68
CA LEU A 41 17.22 -9.13 16.21
C LEU A 41 16.82 -9.02 14.73
N LEU A 42 17.65 -9.57 13.83
CA LEU A 42 17.34 -9.79 12.41
C LEU A 42 16.38 -10.99 12.25
N ARG A 43 15.42 -11.13 13.17
CA ARG A 43 14.44 -12.22 13.18
C ARG A 43 13.04 -11.67 13.47
N PRO A 44 12.05 -11.89 12.58
CA PRO A 44 10.67 -11.52 12.86
C PRO A 44 10.14 -12.42 13.99
N LEU A 45 9.67 -11.82 15.08
CA LEU A 45 9.07 -12.50 16.21
C LEU A 45 7.56 -12.78 16.00
N SER A 46 7.15 -13.29 14.82
CA SER A 46 5.91 -14.05 14.48
C SER A 46 5.68 -14.11 12.95
N GLY A 47 5.10 -15.12 12.30
CA GLY A 47 4.43 -16.37 12.70
C GLY A 47 3.16 -16.59 11.85
N SER A 48 3.01 -17.72 11.14
CA SER A 48 1.97 -18.00 10.11
C SER A 48 0.51 -18.15 10.60
N GLY A 49 0.16 -17.62 11.78
CA GLY A 49 -1.04 -18.01 12.55
C GLY A 49 -2.10 -16.92 12.78
N GLY A 50 -2.00 -15.75 12.15
CA GLY A 50 -3.06 -14.72 12.18
C GLY A 50 -3.34 -14.04 13.54
N ARG A 51 -2.61 -14.38 14.61
CA ARG A 51 -2.66 -13.68 15.91
C ARG A 51 -1.40 -12.82 16.07
N PRO A 52 -1.50 -11.54 16.48
CA PRO A 52 -0.33 -10.79 16.90
C PRO A 52 0.38 -11.57 18.01
N ALA A 53 1.71 -11.78 17.91
CA ALA A 53 2.45 -12.33 19.04
C ALA A 53 2.37 -11.39 20.24
N ASP A 54 2.31 -11.97 21.43
CA ASP A 54 2.49 -11.22 22.67
C ASP A 54 3.84 -10.47 22.60
N GLY A 55 3.79 -9.14 22.76
CA GLY A 55 4.97 -8.27 22.67
C GLY A 55 5.25 -7.62 21.31
N VAL A 56 4.43 -7.84 20.29
CA VAL A 56 4.55 -7.14 18.99
C VAL A 56 3.93 -5.73 19.08
N THR A 57 4.69 -4.70 18.72
CA THR A 57 4.16 -3.32 18.68
C THR A 57 3.18 -3.13 17.52
N CYS A 58 2.25 -2.17 17.63
CA CYS A 58 1.31 -1.88 16.54
C CYS A 58 2.00 -1.48 15.23
N ALA A 59 3.16 -0.84 15.30
CA ALA A 59 3.99 -0.53 14.13
C ALA A 59 4.58 -1.80 13.49
N SER A 60 5.05 -2.75 14.31
CA SER A 60 5.55 -4.04 13.82
C SER A 60 4.42 -4.91 13.26
N TRP A 61 3.23 -4.87 13.87
CA TRP A 61 2.03 -5.52 13.34
C TRP A 61 1.65 -4.95 11.97
N GLN A 62 1.57 -3.61 11.85
CA GLN A 62 1.30 -2.94 10.58
C GLN A 62 2.33 -3.35 9.52
N PHE A 63 3.62 -3.26 9.82
CA PHE A 63 4.67 -3.68 8.90
C PHE A 63 4.53 -5.16 8.49
N GLY A 64 4.15 -6.03 9.42
CA GLY A 64 3.87 -7.44 9.13
C GLY A 64 2.68 -7.62 8.18
N VAL A 65 1.63 -6.80 8.28
CA VAL A 65 0.50 -6.79 7.34
C VAL A 65 0.96 -6.31 5.96
N GLU A 66 1.67 -5.18 5.88
CA GLU A 66 2.21 -4.56 4.65
C GLU A 66 3.13 -5.49 3.86
N THR A 67 3.97 -6.23 4.58
CA THR A 67 4.88 -7.21 3.99
C THR A 67 4.26 -8.58 3.79
N ASN A 68 2.95 -8.71 4.02
CA ASN A 68 2.19 -9.94 3.86
C ASN A 68 2.75 -11.11 4.70
N ASN A 69 3.37 -10.81 5.84
CA ASN A 69 3.86 -11.77 6.84
C ASN A 69 2.79 -12.10 7.89
N VAL A 70 1.90 -11.14 8.17
CA VAL A 70 0.70 -11.31 9.00
C VAL A 70 -0.50 -11.43 8.08
N ARG A 71 -1.07 -12.64 7.96
CA ARG A 71 -2.18 -12.96 7.06
C ARG A 71 -3.39 -13.44 7.82
N GLY A 72 -4.55 -13.43 7.15
CA GLY A 72 -5.80 -13.98 7.70
C GLY A 72 -6.35 -13.23 8.92
N TRP A 73 -5.83 -12.04 9.21
CA TRP A 73 -6.41 -11.16 10.22
C TRP A 73 -7.77 -10.66 9.74
N THR A 74 -8.72 -10.60 10.66
CA THR A 74 -10.10 -10.19 10.38
C THR A 74 -10.41 -8.79 10.87
N THR A 75 -9.70 -8.29 11.89
CA THR A 75 -9.80 -6.91 12.39
C THR A 75 -8.43 -6.42 12.85
N VAL A 76 -8.27 -5.10 12.95
CA VAL A 76 -7.14 -4.48 13.64
C VAL A 76 -7.16 -4.93 15.12
N PRO A 77 -6.02 -5.27 15.73
CA PRO A 77 -5.96 -5.55 17.16
C PRO A 77 -6.52 -4.36 17.94
N ARG A 78 -7.43 -4.61 18.89
CA ARG A 78 -8.09 -3.54 19.65
C ARG A 78 -7.10 -2.56 20.31
N SER A 79 -5.96 -3.06 20.80
CA SER A 79 -4.90 -2.23 21.37
C SER A 79 -4.23 -1.27 20.38
N CYS A 80 -4.43 -1.48 19.07
CA CYS A 80 -3.84 -0.70 17.99
C CYS A 80 -4.79 0.33 17.36
N GLU A 81 -6.03 0.48 17.86
CA GLU A 81 -6.99 1.47 17.35
C GLU A 81 -6.37 2.88 17.29
N GLY A 82 -5.85 3.36 18.41
CA GLY A 82 -5.25 4.70 18.48
C GLY A 82 -4.00 4.85 17.62
N TYR A 83 -3.21 3.78 17.47
CA TYR A 83 -2.05 3.77 16.57
C TYR A 83 -2.48 3.91 15.11
N VAL A 84 -3.45 3.11 14.66
CA VAL A 84 -3.95 3.15 13.28
C VAL A 84 -4.64 4.48 13.00
N GLY A 85 -5.47 4.97 13.92
CA GLY A 85 -6.10 6.29 13.79
C GLY A 85 -5.08 7.41 13.62
N HIS A 86 -4.02 7.43 14.45
CA HIS A 86 -2.93 8.41 14.32
C HIS A 86 -2.15 8.27 13.01
N TYR A 87 -1.90 7.04 12.56
CA TYR A 87 -1.24 6.79 11.28
C TYR A 87 -2.07 7.31 10.08
N MET A 88 -3.36 6.97 10.04
CA MET A 88 -4.26 7.30 8.93
C MET A 88 -4.65 8.78 8.87
N LEU A 89 -4.83 9.42 10.04
CA LEU A 89 -5.20 10.84 10.12
C LEU A 89 -3.98 11.78 10.14
N GLY A 90 -2.81 11.25 10.49
CA GLY A 90 -1.55 12.00 10.50
C GLY A 90 -0.87 12.04 9.14
N ASP A 91 0.33 12.64 9.11
CA ASP A 91 1.07 12.83 7.86
C ASP A 91 1.65 11.53 7.30
N ARG A 92 1.88 10.53 8.15
CA ARG A 92 2.65 9.33 7.77
C ARG A 92 1.97 8.53 6.66
N TYR A 93 0.66 8.28 6.73
CA TYR A 93 -0.05 7.58 5.66
C TYR A 93 0.09 8.29 4.30
N ARG A 94 0.03 9.63 4.30
CA ARG A 94 0.23 10.44 3.09
C ARG A 94 1.67 10.39 2.59
N GLN A 95 2.65 10.44 3.48
CA GLN A 95 4.08 10.36 3.13
C GLN A 95 4.40 9.00 2.51
N ASP A 96 3.93 7.92 3.13
CA ASP A 96 4.12 6.55 2.63
C ASP A 96 3.45 6.41 1.25
N SER A 97 2.21 6.91 1.08
CA SER A 97 1.53 6.96 -0.23
C SER A 97 2.29 7.78 -1.28
N ALA A 98 2.91 8.89 -0.88
CA ALA A 98 3.64 9.77 -1.79
C ALA A 98 4.92 9.10 -2.32
N VAL A 99 5.62 8.33 -1.48
CA VAL A 99 6.78 7.53 -1.90
C VAL A 99 6.37 6.51 -2.95
N VAL A 100 5.29 5.75 -2.72
CA VAL A 100 4.79 4.75 -3.69
C VAL A 100 4.41 5.40 -5.02
N ALA A 101 3.64 6.50 -4.97
CA ALA A 101 3.22 7.22 -6.16
C ALA A 101 4.41 7.79 -6.96
N ALA A 102 5.45 8.26 -6.27
CA ALA A 102 6.67 8.77 -6.89
C ALA A 102 7.46 7.67 -7.59
N GLU A 103 7.68 6.53 -6.93
CA GLU A 103 8.37 5.38 -7.52
C GLU A 103 7.60 4.82 -8.73
N ALA A 104 6.28 4.70 -8.62
CA ALA A 104 5.41 4.29 -9.71
C ALA A 104 5.52 5.23 -10.93
N ALA A 105 5.53 6.53 -10.69
CA ALA A 105 5.69 7.52 -11.74
C ALA A 105 7.08 7.44 -12.40
N ALA A 106 8.15 7.33 -11.61
CA ALA A 106 9.51 7.20 -12.13
C ALA A 106 9.67 5.94 -13.01
N TYR A 107 9.07 4.82 -12.58
CA TYR A 107 9.02 3.59 -13.36
C TYR A 107 8.32 3.77 -14.72
N ALA A 108 7.22 4.52 -14.74
CA ALA A 108 6.47 4.82 -15.97
C ALA A 108 7.24 5.76 -16.90
N GLU A 109 7.90 6.78 -16.35
CA GLU A 109 8.72 7.74 -17.12
C GLU A 109 9.93 7.10 -17.77
N GLY A 110 10.54 6.10 -17.11
CA GLY A 110 11.68 5.35 -17.64
C GLY A 110 11.35 4.38 -18.77
N ARG A 111 10.07 4.26 -19.18
CA ARG A 111 9.62 3.30 -20.19
C ARG A 111 9.22 3.97 -21.51
N GLN A 112 9.66 3.37 -22.60
CA GLN A 112 9.07 3.61 -23.91
C GLN A 112 7.80 2.77 -24.01
N LEU A 113 6.66 3.43 -24.20
CA LEU A 113 5.39 2.75 -24.40
C LEU A 113 5.42 2.04 -25.78
N GLY A 114 4.91 0.81 -25.87
CA GLY A 114 4.90 0.04 -27.13
C GLY A 114 4.09 0.74 -28.22
N SER A 115 4.38 0.57 -29.51
CA SER A 115 3.67 1.33 -30.58
C SER A 115 2.22 0.88 -30.83
N ASP A 116 1.75 -0.17 -30.16
CA ASP A 116 0.44 -0.79 -30.41
C ASP A 116 -0.71 -0.20 -29.57
N GLY A 117 -0.40 0.76 -28.69
CA GLY A 117 -1.39 1.46 -27.87
C GLY A 117 -1.99 0.59 -26.76
N LYS A 118 -1.35 -0.52 -26.38
CA LYS A 118 -1.86 -1.45 -25.37
C LYS A 118 -1.24 -1.30 -24.00
N ASP A 119 -0.44 -0.26 -23.78
CA ASP A 119 0.11 0.05 -22.47
C ASP A 119 -1.02 0.52 -21.53
N VAL A 120 -1.23 -0.23 -20.46
CA VAL A 120 -2.30 0.02 -19.49
C VAL A 120 -1.70 0.15 -18.10
N TRP A 121 -2.25 1.07 -17.31
CA TRP A 121 -2.07 1.10 -15.86
C TRP A 121 -3.40 0.75 -15.20
N ILE A 122 -3.37 -0.22 -14.30
CA ILE A 122 -4.56 -0.67 -13.56
C ILE A 122 -4.52 -0.02 -12.19
N PHE A 123 -5.62 0.63 -11.83
CA PHE A 123 -5.84 1.16 -10.49
C PHE A 123 -6.93 0.34 -9.82
N ASP A 124 -6.67 -0.10 -8.60
CA ASP A 124 -7.73 -0.53 -7.70
C ASP A 124 -8.54 0.69 -7.21
N ILE A 125 -9.75 0.46 -6.69
CA ILE A 125 -10.66 1.50 -6.26
C ILE A 125 -10.50 1.78 -4.76
N ASP A 126 -10.88 0.82 -3.92
CA ASP A 126 -10.94 0.98 -2.47
C ASP A 126 -9.53 1.09 -1.87
N GLU A 127 -9.31 2.10 -1.04
CA GLU A 127 -8.02 2.41 -0.40
C GLU A 127 -6.82 2.56 -1.37
N THR A 128 -7.09 2.65 -2.67
CA THR A 128 -6.10 2.91 -3.73
C THR A 128 -6.45 4.18 -4.48
N SER A 129 -7.63 4.27 -5.09
CA SER A 129 -8.10 5.47 -5.79
C SER A 129 -9.00 6.34 -4.92
N LEU A 130 -9.86 5.71 -4.13
CA LEU A 130 -10.83 6.33 -3.23
C LEU A 130 -10.51 5.94 -1.77
N SER A 131 -10.88 6.81 -0.83
CA SER A 131 -10.65 6.58 0.58
C SER A 131 -11.95 6.32 1.33
N ASN A 132 -12.02 5.16 1.97
CA ASN A 132 -13.05 4.75 2.92
C ASN A 132 -12.72 5.18 4.35
N LEU A 133 -11.66 5.98 4.55
CA LEU A 133 -11.26 6.52 5.85
C LEU A 133 -12.39 7.27 6.57
N PRO A 134 -13.27 8.06 5.91
CA PRO A 134 -14.40 8.69 6.59
C PRO A 134 -15.40 7.69 7.20
N TYR A 135 -15.54 6.51 6.59
CA TYR A 135 -16.30 5.40 7.17
C TYR A 135 -15.55 4.84 8.37
N TYR A 136 -14.33 4.32 8.17
CA TYR A 136 -13.58 3.62 9.22
C TYR A 136 -13.23 4.51 10.43
N ALA A 137 -13.09 5.82 10.27
CA ALA A 137 -12.89 6.76 11.39
C ALA A 137 -14.07 6.81 12.37
N ARG A 138 -15.28 6.41 11.93
CA ARG A 138 -16.48 6.28 12.77
C ARG A 138 -16.72 4.85 13.27
N HIS A 139 -15.89 3.91 12.82
CA HIS A 139 -15.98 2.47 13.09
C HIS A 139 -14.67 1.91 13.66
N GLY A 140 -14.05 2.69 14.55
CA GLY A 140 -12.86 2.29 15.31
C GLY A 140 -11.65 1.93 14.46
N PHE A 141 -11.48 2.54 13.28
CA PHE A 141 -10.34 2.32 12.38
C PHE A 141 -10.09 0.83 12.07
N GLY A 142 -11.15 0.03 11.98
CA GLY A 142 -11.07 -1.39 11.64
C GLY A 142 -10.88 -2.35 12.82
N VAL A 143 -11.02 -1.90 14.07
CA VAL A 143 -11.12 -2.82 15.22
C VAL A 143 -12.50 -3.49 15.30
N GLU A 144 -13.52 -2.84 14.74
CA GLU A 144 -14.87 -3.39 14.64
C GLU A 144 -14.95 -4.41 13.50
N PRO A 145 -15.71 -5.51 13.67
CA PRO A 145 -16.02 -6.42 12.57
C PRO A 145 -16.71 -5.68 11.42
N TYR A 146 -16.37 -6.06 10.18
CA TYR A 146 -16.99 -5.49 8.99
C TYR A 146 -18.50 -5.69 8.96
N ASN A 147 -19.22 -4.62 8.67
CA ASN A 147 -20.66 -4.64 8.44
C ASN A 147 -20.94 -4.22 6.99
N ALA A 148 -21.22 -5.22 6.13
CA ALA A 148 -21.47 -5.00 4.71
C ALA A 148 -22.68 -4.08 4.46
N THR A 149 -23.76 -4.22 5.24
CA THR A 149 -24.96 -3.39 5.07
C THR A 149 -24.65 -1.93 5.31
N SER A 150 -24.02 -1.61 6.46
CA SER A 150 -23.66 -0.24 6.80
C SER A 150 -22.61 0.36 5.85
N PHE A 151 -21.66 -0.47 5.38
CA PHE A 151 -20.67 -0.03 4.42
C PHE A 151 -21.31 0.29 3.05
N ASN A 152 -22.19 -0.57 2.56
CA ASN A 152 -22.90 -0.35 1.30
C ASN A 152 -23.78 0.90 1.35
N GLU A 153 -24.50 1.12 2.46
CA GLU A 153 -25.25 2.37 2.68
C GLU A 153 -24.35 3.61 2.61
N TRP A 154 -23.11 3.53 3.08
CA TRP A 154 -22.14 4.62 2.99
C TRP A 154 -21.58 4.78 1.57
N VAL A 155 -21.31 3.68 0.85
CA VAL A 155 -20.87 3.69 -0.55
C VAL A 155 -21.92 4.34 -1.44
N ASP A 156 -23.20 4.05 -1.23
CA ASP A 156 -24.33 4.61 -1.99
C ASP A 156 -24.46 6.13 -1.85
N LEU A 157 -23.86 6.73 -0.82
CA LEU A 157 -23.78 8.20 -0.69
C LEU A 157 -22.88 8.82 -1.77
N GLY A 158 -21.94 8.06 -2.35
CA GLY A 158 -21.03 8.55 -3.40
C GLY A 158 -20.09 9.66 -2.93
N THR A 159 -19.75 9.68 -1.64
CA THR A 159 -18.97 10.77 -1.00
C THR A 159 -17.52 10.40 -0.68
N ALA A 160 -17.06 9.22 -1.10
CA ALA A 160 -15.69 8.78 -0.87
C ALA A 160 -14.68 9.76 -1.53
N PRO A 161 -13.77 10.38 -0.76
CA PRO A 161 -12.78 11.29 -1.32
C PRO A 161 -11.71 10.54 -2.10
N ALA A 162 -11.18 11.17 -3.16
CA ALA A 162 -10.02 10.64 -3.87
C ALA A 162 -8.76 10.62 -2.97
N LEU A 163 -7.97 9.56 -3.08
CA LEU A 163 -6.65 9.51 -2.47
C LEU A 163 -5.71 10.45 -3.24
N PRO A 164 -5.12 11.45 -2.57
CA PRO A 164 -4.48 12.57 -3.25
C PRO A 164 -3.21 12.19 -4.00
N GLU A 165 -2.41 11.26 -3.46
CA GLU A 165 -1.17 10.82 -4.12
C GLU A 165 -1.47 9.92 -5.33
N SER A 166 -2.50 9.07 -5.25
CA SER A 166 -3.00 8.28 -6.37
C SER A 166 -3.58 9.15 -7.48
N LEU A 167 -4.31 10.21 -7.14
CA LEU A 167 -4.80 11.19 -8.11
C LEU A 167 -3.66 11.93 -8.82
N LYS A 168 -2.57 12.25 -8.10
CA LYS A 168 -1.36 12.83 -8.71
C LYS A 168 -0.72 11.84 -9.69
N LEU A 169 -0.57 10.58 -9.30
CA LEU A 169 -0.04 9.52 -10.17
C LEU A 169 -0.89 9.37 -11.44
N TYR A 170 -2.21 9.24 -11.30
CA TYR A 170 -3.13 9.14 -12.42
C TYR A 170 -2.95 10.30 -13.42
N ARG A 171 -2.92 11.54 -12.92
CA ARG A 171 -2.73 12.73 -13.77
C ARG A 171 -1.39 12.71 -14.50
N LYS A 172 -0.34 12.24 -13.83
CA LYS A 172 1.01 12.13 -14.40
C LYS A 172 1.07 11.08 -15.51
N LEU A 173 0.52 9.89 -15.28
CA LEU A 173 0.41 8.83 -16.28
C LEU A 173 -0.42 9.26 -17.49
N HIS A 174 -1.53 9.96 -17.25
CA HIS A 174 -2.38 10.51 -18.30
C HIS A 174 -1.67 11.63 -19.10
N ALA A 175 -0.77 12.39 -18.49
CA ALA A 175 0.05 13.36 -19.24
C ALA A 175 1.09 12.65 -20.12
N LEU A 176 1.75 11.60 -19.60
CA LEU A 176 2.75 10.83 -20.33
C LEU A 176 2.18 10.18 -21.59
N SER A 177 0.97 9.61 -21.52
CA SER A 177 0.31 9.02 -22.69
C SER A 177 0.05 10.06 -23.79
N ARG A 178 -0.39 11.27 -23.43
CA ARG A 178 -0.61 12.38 -24.38
C ARG A 178 0.70 12.89 -25.00
N HIS A 179 1.76 13.04 -24.22
CA HIS A 179 3.07 13.49 -24.74
C HIS A 179 3.67 12.52 -25.76
N GLN A 180 3.36 11.23 -25.64
CA GLN A 180 3.77 10.21 -26.61
C GLN A 180 2.80 10.07 -27.80
N GLY A 181 1.94 11.07 -28.04
CA GLY A 181 1.07 11.16 -29.22
C GLY A 181 -0.15 10.24 -29.20
N ARG A 182 -0.59 9.78 -28.02
CA ARG A 182 -1.70 8.82 -27.89
C ARG A 182 -2.92 9.47 -27.28
N LEU A 183 -4.09 9.15 -27.83
CA LEU A 183 -5.35 9.40 -27.14
C LEU A 183 -5.45 8.40 -25.97
N PRO A 184 -5.74 8.86 -24.75
CA PRO A 184 -5.96 7.97 -23.64
C PRO A 184 -7.30 7.27 -23.88
N HIS A 185 -7.27 6.09 -24.49
CA HIS A 185 -8.40 5.17 -24.50
C HIS A 185 -8.44 4.49 -23.13
N TRP A 186 -8.81 5.24 -22.10
CA TRP A 186 -9.20 4.65 -20.83
C TRP A 186 -10.62 4.12 -21.03
N GLU A 187 -10.78 2.82 -20.86
CA GLU A 187 -12.09 2.22 -20.65
C GLU A 187 -12.10 1.95 -19.14
N ILE A 188 -12.88 2.72 -18.37
CA ILE A 188 -13.29 2.25 -17.05
C ILE A 188 -14.24 1.09 -17.37
N ARG A 189 -13.67 -0.11 -17.53
CA ARG A 189 -14.46 -1.34 -17.47
C ARG A 189 -14.85 -1.50 -16.01
N GLY A 190 -15.88 -0.77 -15.60
CA GLY A 190 -16.72 -1.27 -14.53
C GLY A 190 -17.25 -2.60 -15.07
N GLU A 191 -16.76 -3.71 -14.54
CA GLU A 191 -17.53 -4.92 -14.70
C GLU A 191 -18.93 -4.60 -14.19
N GLU A 192 -19.92 -4.81 -15.05
CA GLU A 192 -21.35 -4.76 -14.78
C GLU A 192 -21.77 -5.89 -13.81
N LYS A 193 -20.87 -6.27 -12.89
CA LYS A 193 -21.00 -7.33 -11.90
C LYS A 193 -20.31 -6.93 -10.59
N TYR A 194 -20.70 -5.79 -10.03
CA TYR A 194 -20.62 -5.64 -8.58
C TYR A 194 -21.70 -6.51 -7.93
N HIS A 195 -21.47 -7.82 -7.89
CA HIS A 195 -21.83 -8.60 -6.70
C HIS A 195 -20.58 -8.59 -5.81
N CYS A 196 -20.37 -7.47 -5.11
CA CYS A 196 -19.49 -7.46 -3.95
C CYS A 196 -20.17 -8.30 -2.86
N CYS A 197 -19.74 -9.55 -2.74
CA CYS A 197 -20.04 -10.42 -1.60
C CYS A 197 -19.07 -10.12 -0.44
#